data_AF-A0A8H6XJE8-F1
#
_entry.id   AF-A0A8H6XJE8-F1
#
_cell.length_a   1.000
_cell.length_b   1.000
_cell.length_c   1.000
_cell.angle_alpha   90.00
_cell.angle_beta   90.00
_cell.angle_gamma   90.00
#
_symmetry.space_group_name_H-M   'P 1'
#
loop_
_entity.id
_entity.type
_entity.pdbx_description
1 polymer ?
#
loop_
_entity_poly.entity_id
_entity_poly.type
_entity_poly.pdbx_seq_one_letter_code
_entity_poly.pdbx_strand_id
1 'polypeptide(L)'
;MSTTTTAEATPSSLFRIEQLNETNWVPWKRRVTAIFRERALLKIIEGTTLKPVTADPDKPTADEKKQIERWEELDGKAQTQIELTLSDSQMVHIAGAKTAAEMWTQLKQVKERGGKL
;
A
#
# COMPACT_ATOMS: atom_id res chain seq x y z
N MET A 1 3.13 30.47 -27.24
CA MET A 1 2.24 30.02 -26.16
C MET A 1 2.01 28.53 -26.30
N SER A 2 1.65 27.88 -25.19
CA SER A 2 1.31 26.46 -25.02
C SER A 2 2.48 25.54 -24.63
N THR A 3 2.83 25.59 -23.34
CA THR A 3 3.53 24.51 -22.63
C THR A 3 2.59 23.31 -22.50
N THR A 4 2.99 22.17 -23.07
CA THR A 4 2.32 20.89 -22.83
C THR A 4 2.87 20.31 -21.54
N THR A 5 2.07 20.32 -20.47
CA THR A 5 2.38 19.62 -19.22
C THR A 5 2.18 18.13 -19.44
N THR A 6 3.27 17.41 -19.67
CA THR A 6 3.30 15.94 -19.59
C THR A 6 3.10 15.55 -18.13
N ALA A 7 1.98 14.93 -17.81
CA ALA A 7 1.82 14.21 -16.55
C ALA A 7 2.86 13.08 -16.53
N GLU A 8 3.92 13.25 -15.74
CA GLU A 8 4.95 12.24 -15.51
C GLU A 8 4.29 11.04 -14.80
N ALA A 9 3.85 10.05 -15.56
CA ALA A 9 3.56 8.73 -15.04
C ALA A 9 4.90 8.15 -14.58
N THR A 10 5.19 8.25 -13.29
CA THR A 10 6.39 7.70 -12.69
C THR A 10 6.47 6.21 -13.03
N PRO A 11 7.48 5.75 -13.79
CA PRO A 11 7.53 4.36 -14.20
C PRO A 11 7.69 3.47 -12.96
N SER A 12 6.90 2.40 -12.91
CA SER A 12 6.95 1.34 -11.89
C SER A 12 8.37 0.74 -11.68
N SER A 13 9.28 1.02 -12.62
CA SER A 13 10.67 0.57 -12.71
C SER A 13 11.68 1.31 -11.80
N LEU A 14 11.32 2.39 -11.09
CA LEU A 14 12.32 3.18 -10.33
C LEU A 14 12.99 2.41 -9.19
N PHE A 15 12.32 1.40 -8.64
CA PHE A 15 12.82 0.66 -7.49
C PHE A 15 13.01 -0.81 -7.85
N ARG A 16 14.25 -1.21 -8.13
CA ARG A 16 14.59 -2.63 -8.24
C ARG A 16 14.64 -3.24 -6.84
N ILE A 17 13.50 -3.70 -6.35
CA ILE A 17 13.38 -4.45 -5.10
C ILE A 17 13.37 -5.94 -5.42
N GLU A 18 14.26 -6.68 -4.77
CA GLU A 18 14.18 -8.14 -4.73
C GLU A 18 12.86 -8.54 -4.06
N GLN A 19 12.06 -9.38 -4.72
CA GLN A 19 10.78 -9.83 -4.20
C GLN A 19 10.92 -10.48 -2.81
N LEU A 20 9.88 -10.38 -1.98
CA LEU A 20 9.86 -11.01 -0.67
C LEU A 20 9.98 -12.52 -0.83
N ASN A 21 10.85 -13.12 -0.05
CA ASN A 21 11.01 -14.56 0.09
C ASN A 21 11.10 -14.94 1.58
N GLU A 22 11.56 -16.15 1.85
CA GLU A 22 11.64 -16.68 3.21
C GLU A 22 12.74 -16.04 4.06
N THR A 23 13.81 -15.53 3.43
CA THR A 23 15.05 -15.13 4.13
C THR A 23 15.30 -13.63 4.11
N ASN A 24 14.62 -12.86 3.26
CA ASN A 24 14.93 -11.45 3.03
C ASN A 24 13.94 -10.45 3.67
N TRP A 25 13.14 -10.86 4.68
CA TRP A 25 12.10 -10.00 5.30
C TRP A 25 12.61 -8.62 5.73
N VAL A 26 13.67 -8.56 6.52
CA VAL A 26 14.18 -7.29 7.08
C VAL A 26 14.61 -6.30 5.99
N PRO A 27 15.51 -6.66 5.04
CA PRO A 27 15.87 -5.75 3.95
C PRO A 27 14.70 -5.44 3.02
N TRP A 28 13.82 -6.41 2.72
CA TRP A 28 12.62 -6.19 1.92
C TRP A 28 11.70 -5.15 2.56
N LYS A 29 11.35 -5.34 3.83
CA LYS A 29 10.47 -4.45 4.60
C LYS A 29 11.01 -3.03 4.59
N ARG A 30 12.33 -2.84 4.80
CA ARG A 30 12.96 -1.52 4.81
C ARG A 30 12.86 -0.82 3.45
N ARG A 31 13.13 -1.54 2.35
CA ARG A 31 13.05 -0.98 0.99
C ARG A 31 11.62 -0.63 0.59
N VAL A 32 10.67 -1.53 0.85
CA VAL A 32 9.25 -1.31 0.56
C VAL A 32 8.68 -0.16 1.39
N THR A 33 9.05 -0.05 2.67
CA THR A 33 8.70 1.11 3.50
C THR A 33 9.25 2.43 2.92
N ALA A 34 10.46 2.42 2.34
CA ALA A 34 11.03 3.60 1.70
C ALA A 34 10.21 4.02 0.46
N ILE A 35 9.75 3.06 -0.35
CA ILE A 35 8.83 3.35 -1.48
C ILE A 35 7.53 3.98 -0.97
N PHE A 36 6.93 3.42 0.08
CA PHE A 36 5.69 3.97 0.62
C PHE A 36 5.87 5.38 1.17
N ARG A 37 7.03 5.69 1.76
CA ARG A 37 7.35 7.05 2.18
C ARG A 37 7.49 8.00 0.99
N GLU A 38 8.23 7.60 -0.04
CA GLU A 38 8.41 8.39 -1.26
C GLU A 38 7.07 8.70 -1.94
N ARG A 39 6.16 7.73 -1.96
CA ARG A 39 4.83 7.87 -2.58
C ARG A 39 3.77 8.48 -1.66
N ALA A 40 4.14 8.92 -0.45
CA ALA A 40 3.21 9.41 0.57
C ALA A 40 2.08 8.42 0.95
N LEU A 41 2.34 7.12 0.84
CA LEU A 41 1.42 6.02 1.15
C LEU A 41 1.67 5.39 2.54
N LEU A 42 2.71 5.83 3.25
CA LEU A 42 3.11 5.23 4.53
C LEU A 42 1.95 5.18 5.55
N LYS A 43 1.17 6.27 5.66
CA LYS A 43 0.04 6.34 6.59
C LYS A 43 -1.12 5.39 6.23
N ILE A 44 -1.25 5.02 4.97
CA ILE A 44 -2.26 4.07 4.48
C ILE A 44 -1.87 2.66 4.94
N ILE A 45 -0.64 2.22 4.69
CA ILE A 45 -0.19 0.87 5.09
C ILE A 45 -0.03 0.69 6.61
N GLU A 46 0.16 1.80 7.35
CA GLU A 46 0.15 1.79 8.82
C GLU A 46 -1.27 1.73 9.39
N GLY A 47 -2.30 1.97 8.57
CA GLY A 47 -3.69 2.05 9.01
C GLY A 47 -4.02 3.33 9.77
N THR A 48 -3.11 4.31 9.81
CA THR A 48 -3.30 5.59 10.51
C THR A 48 -4.30 6.49 9.77
N THR A 49 -4.33 6.41 8.44
CA THR A 49 -5.36 7.07 7.64
C THR A 49 -6.52 6.10 7.40
N LEU A 50 -7.57 6.25 8.19
CA LEU A 50 -8.78 5.43 8.09
C LEU A 50 -9.63 5.83 6.87
N LYS A 51 -10.36 4.85 6.32
CA LYS A 51 -11.34 5.11 5.28
C LYS A 51 -12.40 6.09 5.81
N PRO A 52 -12.65 7.22 5.11
CA PRO A 52 -13.68 8.15 5.52
C PRO A 52 -15.05 7.47 5.56
N VAL A 53 -15.88 7.87 6.53
CA VAL A 53 -17.25 7.40 6.68
C VAL A 53 -18.19 8.56 6.36
N THR A 54 -19.26 8.26 5.65
CA THR A 54 -20.32 9.22 5.32
C THR A 54 -21.17 9.50 6.56
N ALA A 55 -21.48 10.77 6.83
CA ALA A 55 -22.34 11.13 7.95
C ALA A 55 -23.78 10.57 7.80
N ASP A 56 -24.27 10.53 6.56
CA ASP A 56 -25.53 9.88 6.18
C ASP A 56 -25.25 8.86 5.05
N PRO A 57 -25.36 7.55 5.30
CA PRO A 57 -25.13 6.51 4.29
C PRO A 57 -26.07 6.59 3.08
N ASP A 58 -27.29 7.12 3.26
CA ASP A 58 -28.29 7.22 2.21
C ASP A 58 -28.13 8.50 1.38
N LYS A 59 -27.42 9.50 1.92
CA LYS A 59 -27.19 10.81 1.26
C LYS A 59 -25.76 11.34 1.43
N PRO A 60 -24.75 10.61 0.92
CA PRO A 60 -23.38 11.08 0.92
C PRO A 60 -23.23 12.37 0.09
N THR A 61 -22.60 13.37 0.70
CA THR A 61 -22.25 14.63 0.05
C THR A 61 -21.18 14.42 -1.03
N ALA A 62 -21.08 15.37 -1.96
CA ALA A 62 -20.06 15.30 -3.01
C ALA A 62 -18.63 15.29 -2.44
N ASP A 63 -18.37 16.02 -1.35
CA ASP A 63 -17.05 16.06 -0.71
C ASP A 63 -16.72 14.77 0.04
N GLU A 64 -17.69 14.10 0.67
CA GLU A 64 -17.48 12.79 1.29
C GLU A 64 -17.14 11.73 0.24
N LYS A 65 -17.88 11.70 -0.89
CA LYS A 65 -17.60 10.79 -2.00
C LYS A 65 -16.17 10.96 -2.52
N LYS A 66 -15.76 12.21 -2.78
CA LYS A 66 -14.39 12.52 -3.22
C LYS A 66 -13.32 12.05 -2.23
N GLN A 67 -13.56 12.22 -0.93
CA GLN A 67 -12.62 11.76 0.09
C GLN A 67 -12.53 10.23 0.14
N ILE A 68 -13.66 9.53 0.01
CA ILE A 68 -13.70 8.06 -0.05
C ILE A 68 -12.98 7.55 -1.30
N GLU A 69 -13.31 8.07 -2.48
CA GLU A 69 -12.67 7.71 -3.74
C GLU A 69 -11.16 7.95 -3.68
N ARG A 70 -10.74 9.10 -3.12
CA ARG A 70 -9.33 9.41 -2.94
C ARG A 70 -8.63 8.42 -2.01
N TRP A 71 -9.27 8.05 -0.91
CA TRP A 71 -8.72 7.05 0.01
C TRP A 71 -8.59 5.69 -0.67
N GLU A 72 -9.61 5.25 -1.40
CA GLU A 72 -9.62 3.98 -2.14
C GLU A 72 -8.53 3.95 -3.22
N GLU A 73 -8.29 5.06 -3.91
CA GLU A 73 -7.20 5.19 -4.88
C GLU A 73 -5.82 5.01 -4.22
N LEU A 74 -5.61 5.63 -3.05
CA LEU A 74 -4.35 5.52 -2.30
C LEU A 74 -4.16 4.11 -1.74
N ASP A 75 -5.21 3.50 -1.21
CA ASP A 75 -5.18 2.12 -0.71
C ASP A 75 -4.90 1.13 -1.85
N GLY A 76 -5.58 1.25 -3.00
CA GLY A 76 -5.32 0.42 -4.17
C GLY A 76 -3.89 0.54 -4.71
N LYS A 77 -3.33 1.75 -4.73
CA LYS A 77 -1.91 1.98 -5.05
C LYS A 77 -0.97 1.29 -4.06
N ALA A 78 -1.33 1.31 -2.78
CA ALA A 78 -0.54 0.66 -1.75
C ALA A 78 -0.60 -0.86 -1.86
N GLN A 79 -1.79 -1.44 -2.05
CA GLN A 79 -2.00 -2.88 -2.29
C GLN A 79 -1.18 -3.35 -3.51
N THR A 80 -1.31 -2.67 -4.64
CA THR A 80 -0.55 -2.97 -5.87
C THR A 80 0.95 -2.99 -5.62
N GLN A 81 1.47 -2.02 -4.85
CA GLN A 81 2.90 -1.96 -4.53
C GLN A 81 3.34 -3.12 -3.63
N ILE A 82 2.51 -3.60 -2.71
CA ILE A 82 2.79 -4.81 -1.90
C ILE A 82 2.88 -6.00 -2.84
N GLU A 83 1.81 -6.28 -3.59
CA GLU A 83 1.69 -7.44 -4.49
C GLU A 83 2.86 -7.56 -5.46
N LEU A 84 3.21 -6.46 -6.14
CA LEU A 84 4.31 -6.43 -7.11
C LEU A 84 5.70 -6.68 -6.50
N THR A 85 5.82 -6.60 -5.17
CA THR A 85 7.07 -6.87 -4.44
C THR A 85 7.05 -8.19 -3.68
N LEU A 86 5.99 -8.98 -3.79
CA LEU A 86 5.94 -10.35 -3.28
C LEU A 86 6.37 -11.35 -4.35
N SER A 87 6.96 -12.46 -3.93
CA SER A 87 7.02 -13.65 -4.77
C SER A 87 5.72 -14.44 -4.64
N ASP A 88 5.41 -15.28 -5.63
CA ASP A 88 4.17 -16.06 -5.67
C ASP A 88 3.95 -16.89 -4.39
N SER A 89 5.02 -17.46 -3.81
CA SER A 89 4.93 -18.25 -2.58
C SER A 89 4.53 -17.42 -1.35
N GLN A 90 4.73 -16.10 -1.39
CA GLN A 90 4.40 -15.19 -0.30
C GLN A 90 3.00 -14.59 -0.43
N MET A 91 2.38 -14.64 -1.61
CA MET A 91 1.03 -14.10 -1.86
C MET A 91 -0.03 -14.72 -0.95
N VAL A 92 0.14 -15.99 -0.55
CA VAL A 92 -0.76 -16.68 0.38
C VAL A 92 -0.89 -15.96 1.73
N HIS A 93 0.15 -15.23 2.16
CA HIS A 93 0.16 -14.55 3.46
C HIS A 93 -0.68 -13.28 3.51
N ILE A 94 -1.12 -12.76 2.36
CA ILE A 94 -2.01 -11.60 2.26
C ILE A 94 -3.43 -12.00 1.82
N ALA A 95 -3.70 -13.31 1.69
CA ALA A 95 -4.98 -13.80 1.21
C ALA A 95 -6.14 -13.35 2.12
N GLY A 96 -7.19 -12.80 1.52
CA GLY A 96 -8.37 -12.31 2.23
C GLY A 96 -8.22 -10.93 2.88
N ALA A 97 -7.04 -10.30 2.82
CA ALA A 97 -6.89 -8.90 3.15
C ALA A 97 -7.67 -8.02 2.15
N LYS A 98 -8.36 -7.00 2.66
CA LYS A 98 -9.19 -6.06 1.89
C LYS A 98 -8.53 -4.70 1.71
N THR A 99 -7.53 -4.40 2.54
CA THR A 99 -6.82 -3.12 2.54
C THR A 99 -5.32 -3.33 2.58
N ALA A 100 -4.55 -2.35 2.13
CA ALA A 100 -3.09 -2.41 2.20
C ALA A 100 -2.60 -2.47 3.66
N ALA A 101 -3.32 -1.85 4.59
CA ALA A 101 -3.04 -1.92 6.02
C ALA A 101 -3.17 -3.35 6.57
N GLU A 102 -4.21 -4.06 6.16
CA GLU A 102 -4.41 -5.47 6.51
C GLU A 102 -3.31 -6.35 5.90
N MET A 103 -3.00 -6.18 4.61
CA MET A 103 -1.90 -6.89 3.95
C MET A 103 -0.57 -6.71 4.70
N TRP A 104 -0.21 -5.45 5.00
CA TRP A 104 1.02 -5.12 5.71
C TRP A 104 1.06 -5.70 7.12
N THR A 105 -0.08 -5.70 7.81
CA THR A 105 -0.21 -6.26 9.15
C THR A 105 -0.07 -7.77 9.15
N GLN A 106 -0.70 -8.47 8.21
CA GLN A 106 -0.57 -9.93 8.08
C GLN A 106 0.88 -10.34 7.78
N LEU A 107 1.56 -9.64 6.86
CA LEU A 107 2.97 -9.88 6.56
C LEU A 107 3.86 -9.72 7.81
N LYS A 108 3.69 -8.61 8.54
CA LYS A 108 4.40 -8.40 9.82
C LYS A 108 4.12 -9.53 10.81
N GLN A 109 2.86 -9.93 10.97
CA GLN A 109 2.50 -11.01 11.88
C GLN A 109 3.21 -12.32 11.51
N VAL A 110 3.17 -12.74 10.24
CA VAL A 110 3.81 -14.00 9.82
C VAL A 110 5.33 -13.93 9.97
N LYS A 111 5.95 -12.81 9.60
CA LYS A 111 7.41 -12.69 9.49
C LYS A 111 8.10 -12.27 10.79
N GLU A 112 7.38 -11.66 11.72
CA GLU A 112 7.93 -11.17 12.99
C GLU A 112 7.56 -12.07 14.19
N ARG A 113 6.55 -12.95 14.05
CA ARG A 113 6.20 -13.93 15.11
C ARG A 113 7.29 -14.97 15.39
N GLY A 114 8.31 -15.11 14.53
CA GLY A 114 9.48 -15.97 14.75
C GLY A 114 10.68 -15.25 15.41
N GLY A 115 10.62 -13.94 15.60
CA GLY A 115 11.72 -13.15 16.15
C GLY A 115 11.76 -13.23 17.67
N LYS A 116 12.49 -14.19 18.23
CA LYS A 116 13.19 -13.92 19.49
C LYS A 116 14.21 -12.82 19.18
N LEU A 117 14.00 -11.64 19.76
CA LEU A 117 15.04 -10.62 19.88
C LEU A 117 16.22 -11.18 20.68
#